data_AF-A0A1B6MSQ3-F1
#
_entry.id   AF-A0A1B6MSQ3-F1
#
_cell.length_a   1.000
_cell.length_b   1.000
_cell.length_c   1.000
_cell.angle_alpha   90.00
_cell.angle_beta   90.00
_cell.angle_gamma   90.00
#
_symmetry.space_group_name_H-M   'P 1'
#
loop_
_entity.id
_entity.type
_entity.pdbx_description
1 polymer ?
#
loop_
_entity_poly.entity_id
_entity_poly.type
_entity_poly.pdbx_seq_one_letter_code
_entity_poly.pdbx_strand_id
1 'polypeptide(L)'
;RYETGGLFTDFINKFLKIKQEASGYPSWCLTEEDKSRYIDNYYEHEGIRLEPSKVEKNGGLRSLAKLMLNSFWGKFGQRENQSKASIIRSPDVFFKLLSSPGTKVNTVQEINEEVLLVNWQYTDEVGESLNTVNVVLAAFTTAQARLK
;
A
#
# COMPACT_ATOMS: atom_id res chain seq x y z
N ARG A 1 3.29 24.59 -1.53
CA ARG A 1 4.30 24.78 -2.59
C ARG A 1 4.73 23.38 -3.02
N TYR A 2 4.64 23.06 -4.31
CA TYR A 2 5.15 21.78 -4.83
C TYR A 2 6.66 21.84 -4.85
N GLU A 3 7.29 21.02 -4.01
CA GLU A 3 8.74 20.93 -3.95
C GLU A 3 9.22 19.95 -5.01
N THR A 4 9.95 20.47 -5.99
CA THR A 4 10.73 19.67 -6.92
C THR A 4 11.90 19.03 -6.17
N GLY A 5 12.11 17.73 -6.34
CA GLY A 5 13.29 17.03 -5.78
C GLY A 5 13.08 16.25 -4.48
N GLY A 6 11.84 16.02 -4.04
CA GLY A 6 11.57 15.10 -2.93
C GLY A 6 11.80 13.63 -3.33
N LEU A 7 12.31 12.82 -2.39
CA LEU A 7 12.64 11.39 -2.61
C LEU A 7 11.51 10.57 -3.25
N PHE A 8 10.26 10.90 -2.93
CA PHE A 8 9.07 10.18 -3.40
C PHE A 8 8.23 10.96 -4.42
N THR A 9 8.67 12.17 -4.79
CA THR A 9 7.87 13.09 -5.61
C THR A 9 7.47 12.48 -6.95
N ASP A 10 8.41 11.86 -7.67
CA ASP A 10 8.13 11.27 -8.99
C ASP A 10 7.13 10.12 -8.93
N PHE A 11 7.27 9.26 -7.92
CA PHE A 11 6.34 8.14 -7.70
C PHE A 11 4.94 8.65 -7.40
N ILE A 12 4.81 9.59 -6.46
CA ILE A 12 3.52 10.15 -6.04
C ILE A 12 2.87 10.91 -7.20
N ASN A 13 3.62 11.76 -7.91
CA ASN A 13 3.13 12.52 -9.05
C ASN A 13 2.64 11.62 -10.17
N LYS A 14 3.37 10.53 -10.48
CA LYS A 14 2.97 9.56 -11.49
C LYS A 14 1.60 8.94 -11.17
N PHE A 15 1.40 8.43 -9.96
CA PHE A 15 0.14 7.77 -9.61
C PHE A 15 -1.00 8.75 -9.32
N LEU A 16 -0.71 9.97 -8.86
CA LEU A 16 -1.71 11.05 -8.78
C LEU A 16 -2.21 11.42 -10.19
N LYS A 17 -1.30 11.62 -11.14
CA LYS A 17 -1.64 11.88 -12.55
C LYS A 17 -2.56 10.80 -13.11
N ILE A 18 -2.14 9.54 -13.03
CA ILE A 18 -2.93 8.40 -13.55
C ILE A 18 -4.31 8.33 -12.88
N LYS A 19 -4.38 8.51 -11.54
CA LYS A 19 -5.64 8.48 -10.80
C LYS A 19 -6.58 9.61 -11.25
N GLN A 20 -6.04 10.80 -11.47
CA GLN A 20 -6.82 11.96 -11.87
C GLN A 20 -7.31 11.83 -13.32
N GLU A 21 -6.44 11.45 -14.25
CA GLU A 21 -6.78 11.19 -15.65
C GLU A 21 -7.86 10.12 -15.77
N ALA A 22 -7.68 8.99 -15.06
CA ALA A 22 -8.63 7.88 -15.05
C ALA A 22 -9.97 8.21 -14.35
N SER A 23 -10.09 9.35 -13.67
CA SER A 23 -11.38 9.80 -13.12
C SER A 23 -12.27 10.42 -14.21
N GLY A 24 -11.71 10.77 -15.37
CA GLY A 24 -12.38 11.53 -16.40
C GLY A 24 -12.61 13.00 -16.01
N TYR A 25 -13.21 13.75 -16.92
CA TYR A 25 -13.58 15.14 -16.66
C TYR A 25 -14.76 15.23 -15.67
N PRO A 26 -14.77 16.25 -14.80
CA PRO A 26 -15.92 16.53 -13.94
C PRO A 26 -17.14 17.00 -14.76
N SER A 27 -18.32 16.93 -14.16
CA SER A 27 -19.59 17.23 -14.83
C SER A 27 -19.72 18.67 -15.36
N TRP A 28 -18.93 19.60 -14.84
CA TRP A 28 -18.91 21.00 -15.29
C TRP A 28 -18.06 21.22 -16.54
N CYS A 29 -17.25 20.24 -16.97
CA CYS A 29 -16.43 20.37 -18.18
C CYS A 29 -17.23 19.99 -19.42
N LEU A 30 -17.89 20.98 -20.04
CA LEU A 30 -18.73 20.78 -21.22
C LEU A 30 -18.04 21.22 -22.51
N THR A 31 -17.22 22.28 -22.44
CA THR A 31 -16.49 22.81 -23.60
C THR A 31 -14.99 22.50 -23.53
N GLU A 32 -14.27 22.72 -24.65
CA GLU A 32 -12.81 22.57 -24.66
C GLU A 32 -12.11 23.59 -23.74
N GLU A 33 -12.68 24.79 -23.60
CA GLU A 33 -12.20 25.80 -22.66
C GLU A 33 -12.33 25.32 -21.21
N ASP A 34 -13.44 24.65 -20.86
CA ASP A 34 -13.59 24.07 -19.52
C ASP A 34 -12.58 22.95 -19.26
N LYS A 35 -12.27 22.14 -20.27
CA LYS A 35 -11.24 21.08 -20.17
C LYS A 35 -9.86 21.69 -19.97
N SER A 36 -9.50 22.74 -20.71
CA SER A 36 -8.25 23.47 -20.50
C SER A 36 -8.19 24.05 -19.09
N ARG A 37 -9.27 24.74 -18.65
CA ARG A 37 -9.38 25.29 -17.30
C ARG A 37 -9.19 24.23 -16.22
N TYR A 38 -9.76 23.04 -16.41
CA TYR A 38 -9.56 21.91 -15.48
C TYR A 38 -8.09 21.48 -15.37
N ILE A 39 -7.40 21.35 -16.51
CA ILE A 39 -6.00 20.93 -16.55
C ILE A 39 -5.09 22.01 -15.95
N ASP A 40 -5.34 23.28 -16.27
CA ASP A 40 -4.56 24.41 -15.75
C ASP A 40 -4.77 24.55 -14.24
N ASN A 41 -6.01 24.45 -13.75
CA ASN A 41 -6.31 24.44 -12.31
C ASN A 41 -5.60 23.27 -11.60
N TYR A 42 -5.62 22.07 -12.18
CA TYR A 42 -4.93 20.93 -11.58
C TYR A 42 -3.41 21.14 -11.55
N TYR A 43 -2.82 21.74 -12.59
CA TYR A 43 -1.40 22.07 -12.59
C TYR A 43 -1.04 23.16 -11.58
N GLU A 44 -1.85 24.21 -11.44
CA GLU A 44 -1.63 25.27 -10.45
C GLU A 44 -1.72 24.73 -9.01
N HIS A 45 -2.72 23.90 -8.75
CA HIS A 45 -2.99 23.37 -7.42
C HIS A 45 -2.21 22.13 -7.05
N GLU A 46 -1.78 21.28 -8.00
CA GLU A 46 -1.10 19.99 -7.77
C GLU A 46 0.32 19.93 -8.37
N GLY A 47 0.74 20.91 -9.18
CA GLY A 47 2.03 20.90 -9.87
C GLY A 47 2.16 19.81 -10.95
N ILE A 48 1.08 19.08 -11.25
CA ILE A 48 1.05 17.93 -12.14
C ILE A 48 0.27 18.29 -13.40
N ARG A 49 0.89 18.19 -14.57
CA ARG A 49 0.21 18.43 -15.85
C ARG A 49 -0.49 17.17 -16.33
N LEU A 50 -1.82 17.22 -16.43
CA LEU A 50 -2.65 16.16 -17.02
C LEU A 50 -2.52 16.16 -18.54
N GLU A 51 -2.69 15.00 -19.16
CA GLU A 51 -2.72 14.82 -20.61
C GLU A 51 -4.17 14.76 -21.11
N PRO A 52 -4.66 15.74 -21.88
CA PRO A 52 -6.08 15.83 -22.25
C PRO A 52 -6.64 14.56 -22.91
N SER A 53 -5.82 13.87 -23.70
CA SER A 53 -6.16 12.62 -24.40
C SER A 53 -6.31 11.41 -23.48
N LYS A 54 -5.80 11.48 -22.25
CA LYS A 54 -5.88 10.42 -21.24
C LYS A 54 -6.92 10.68 -20.16
N VAL A 55 -7.52 11.87 -20.14
CA VAL A 55 -8.59 12.20 -19.20
C VAL A 55 -9.89 11.54 -19.66
N GLU A 56 -10.04 10.28 -19.28
CA GLU A 56 -11.18 9.43 -19.61
C GLU A 56 -11.56 8.60 -18.39
N LYS A 57 -12.86 8.36 -18.21
CA LYS A 57 -13.36 7.57 -17.08
C LYS A 57 -12.93 6.11 -17.21
N ASN A 58 -11.97 5.70 -16.39
CA ASN A 58 -11.49 4.32 -16.29
C ASN A 58 -11.44 3.86 -14.83
N GLY A 59 -12.51 3.18 -14.39
CA GLY A 59 -12.67 2.76 -13.00
C GLY A 59 -11.58 1.80 -12.51
N GLY A 60 -11.10 0.90 -13.37
CA GLY A 60 -10.05 -0.08 -13.04
C GLY A 60 -8.70 0.60 -12.84
N LEU A 61 -8.28 1.42 -13.79
CA LEU A 61 -7.01 2.14 -13.73
C LEU A 61 -6.99 3.14 -12.56
N ARG A 62 -8.10 3.83 -12.33
CA ARG A 62 -8.25 4.72 -11.17
C ARG A 62 -8.11 3.96 -9.85
N SER A 63 -8.73 2.79 -9.74
CA SER A 63 -8.65 1.95 -8.54
C SER A 63 -7.23 1.45 -8.31
N LEU A 64 -6.53 1.02 -9.36
CA LEU A 64 -5.12 0.63 -9.31
C LEU A 64 -4.23 1.80 -8.84
N ALA A 65 -4.36 2.97 -9.47
CA ALA A 65 -3.55 4.14 -9.10
C ALA A 65 -3.81 4.60 -7.67
N LYS A 66 -5.09 4.59 -7.23
CA LYS A 66 -5.45 4.86 -5.84
C LYS A 66 -4.86 3.81 -4.88
N LEU A 67 -4.89 2.53 -5.26
CA LEU A 67 -4.30 1.46 -4.46
C LEU A 67 -2.80 1.66 -4.31
N MET A 68 -2.08 2.00 -5.38
CA MET A 68 -0.64 2.26 -5.32
C MET A 68 -0.30 3.42 -4.38
N LEU A 69 -1.06 4.52 -4.43
CA LEU A 69 -0.88 5.66 -3.52
C LEU A 69 -1.13 5.27 -2.05
N ASN A 70 -2.24 4.56 -1.78
CA ASN A 70 -2.60 4.18 -0.41
C ASN A 70 -1.64 3.14 0.17
N SER A 71 -1.30 2.11 -0.62
CA SER A 71 -0.38 1.05 -0.23
C SER A 71 1.04 1.56 -0.02
N PHE A 72 1.47 2.56 -0.79
CA PHE A 72 2.78 3.18 -0.62
C PHE A 72 2.96 3.75 0.80
N TRP A 73 2.02 4.59 1.25
CA TRP A 73 2.08 5.14 2.60
C TRP A 73 1.82 4.09 3.68
N GLY A 74 0.93 3.12 3.41
CA GLY A 74 0.64 2.01 4.32
C GLY A 74 1.83 1.08 4.55
N LYS A 75 2.70 0.90 3.54
CA LYS A 75 3.87 0.02 3.61
C LYS A 75 4.84 0.43 4.71
N PHE A 76 5.03 1.74 4.92
CA PHE A 76 5.91 2.25 5.98
C PHE A 76 5.44 1.88 7.39
N GLY A 77 4.14 1.65 7.58
CA GLY A 77 3.54 1.23 8.85
C GLY A 77 3.18 -0.25 8.90
N GLN A 78 3.70 -1.08 7.98
CA GLN A 78 3.40 -2.51 7.97
C GLN A 78 3.94 -3.17 9.25
N ARG A 79 3.07 -3.95 9.93
CA ARG A 79 3.50 -4.85 11.00
C ARG A 79 4.47 -5.90 10.43
N GLU A 80 5.68 -5.92 10.96
CA GLU A 80 6.79 -6.75 10.47
C GLU A 80 6.63 -8.21 10.88
N ASN A 81 6.36 -8.47 12.15
CA ASN A 81 6.13 -9.82 12.67
C ASN A 81 4.65 -10.22 12.50
N GLN A 82 4.32 -10.73 11.30
CA GLN A 82 2.99 -11.27 11.00
C GLN A 82 2.91 -12.78 11.29
N SER A 83 1.72 -13.21 11.70
CA SER A 83 1.38 -14.63 11.77
C SER A 83 1.50 -15.28 10.40
N LYS A 84 2.13 -16.45 10.39
CA LYS A 84 2.35 -17.32 9.24
C LYS A 84 1.48 -18.57 9.40
N ALA A 85 0.96 -19.06 8.29
CA ALA A 85 0.25 -20.32 8.24
C ALA A 85 1.12 -21.34 7.50
N SER A 86 1.35 -22.50 8.10
CA SER A 86 2.11 -23.59 7.51
C SER A 86 1.29 -24.87 7.51
N ILE A 87 1.27 -25.55 6.36
CA ILE A 87 0.68 -26.87 6.22
C ILE A 87 1.78 -27.89 6.54
N ILE A 88 1.60 -28.64 7.62
CA ILE A 88 2.57 -29.58 8.15
C ILE A 88 2.03 -31.01 8.00
N ARG A 89 2.83 -31.88 7.39
CA ARG A 89 2.51 -33.30 7.18
C ARG A 89 3.43 -34.27 7.91
N SER A 90 4.51 -33.75 8.50
CA SER A 90 5.52 -34.53 9.20
C SER A 90 5.52 -34.14 10.68
N PRO A 91 5.45 -35.12 11.60
CA PRO A 91 5.60 -34.87 13.03
C PRO A 91 6.91 -34.15 13.38
N ASP A 92 8.01 -34.48 12.70
CA ASP A 92 9.32 -33.86 12.98
C ASP A 92 9.31 -32.35 12.76
N VAL A 93 8.67 -31.91 11.67
CA VAL A 93 8.51 -30.48 11.35
C VAL A 93 7.63 -29.80 12.39
N PHE A 94 6.56 -30.47 12.83
CA PHE A 94 5.67 -29.96 13.86
C PHE A 94 6.37 -29.79 15.21
N PHE A 95 7.06 -30.83 15.69
CA PHE A 95 7.79 -30.78 16.96
C PHE A 95 8.96 -29.80 16.92
N LYS A 96 9.65 -29.68 15.77
CA LYS A 96 10.69 -28.67 15.59
C LYS A 96 10.11 -27.25 15.72
N LEU A 97 8.92 -27.00 15.18
CA LEU A 97 8.25 -25.72 15.29
C LEU A 97 7.80 -25.42 16.73
N LEU A 98 7.31 -26.42 17.47
CA LEU A 98 6.92 -26.28 18.87
C LEU A 98 8.11 -26.06 19.82
N SER A 99 9.24 -26.71 19.55
CA SER A 99 10.44 -26.66 20.40
C SER A 99 11.40 -25.52 20.05
N SER A 100 11.20 -24.85 18.92
CA SER A 100 12.04 -23.74 18.49
C SER A 100 11.79 -22.50 19.36
N PRO A 101 12.80 -22.00 20.10
CA PRO A 101 12.62 -20.88 21.03
C PRO A 101 12.28 -19.55 20.35
N GLY A 102 12.62 -19.42 19.06
CA GLY A 102 12.31 -18.22 18.26
C GLY A 102 10.91 -18.19 17.67
N THR A 103 10.09 -19.23 17.88
CA THR A 103 8.77 -19.35 17.26
C THR A 103 7.69 -19.56 18.31
N LYS A 104 6.60 -18.82 18.15
CA LYS A 104 5.38 -18.94 18.95
C LYS A 104 4.28 -19.55 18.11
N VAL A 105 3.84 -20.75 18.46
CA VAL A 105 2.66 -21.38 17.85
C VAL A 105 1.40 -20.75 18.45
N ASN A 106 0.53 -20.24 17.58
CA ASN A 106 -0.72 -19.58 17.96
C ASN A 106 -1.90 -20.54 17.92
N THR A 107 -1.98 -21.38 16.89
CA THR A 107 -3.11 -22.31 16.69
C THR A 107 -2.65 -23.51 15.87
N VAL A 108 -3.17 -24.68 16.21
CA VAL A 108 -3.01 -25.92 15.45
C VAL A 108 -4.40 -26.42 15.09
N GLN A 109 -4.65 -26.60 13.80
CA GLN A 109 -5.90 -27.16 13.30
C GLN A 109 -5.59 -28.44 12.53
N GLU A 110 -6.23 -29.53 12.90
CA GLU A 110 -6.21 -30.75 12.12
C GLU A 110 -7.14 -30.57 10.92
N ILE A 111 -6.60 -30.75 9.72
CA ILE A 111 -7.37 -30.75 8.47
C ILE A 111 -7.84 -32.18 8.17
N ASN A 112 -6.95 -33.14 8.40
CA ASN A 112 -7.21 -34.59 8.36
C ASN A 112 -6.08 -35.32 9.11
N GLU A 113 -6.14 -36.66 9.09
CA GLU A 113 -5.23 -37.56 9.82
C GLU A 113 -3.74 -37.35 9.51
N GLU A 114 -3.40 -36.75 8.36
CA GLU A 114 -2.01 -36.55 7.92
C GLU A 114 -1.60 -35.07 7.83
N VAL A 115 -2.51 -34.13 8.05
CA VAL A 115 -2.29 -32.71 7.73
C VAL A 115 -2.74 -31.80 8.86
N LEU A 116 -1.78 -31.03 9.37
CA LEU A 116 -2.01 -29.93 10.30
C LEU A 116 -1.84 -28.58 9.61
N LEU A 117 -2.79 -27.67 9.83
CA LEU A 117 -2.63 -26.26 9.55
C LEU A 117 -2.19 -25.56 10.84
N VAL A 118 -0.95 -25.09 10.86
CA VAL A 118 -0.36 -24.45 12.04
C VAL A 118 -0.16 -22.97 11.79
N ASN A 119 -0.80 -22.15 12.61
CA ASN A 119 -0.56 -20.72 12.68
C ASN A 119 0.51 -20.43 13.73
N TRP A 120 1.55 -19.70 13.34
CA TRP A 120 2.67 -19.36 14.21
C TRP A 120 3.24 -17.98 13.85
N GLN A 121 4.05 -17.40 14.72
CA GLN A 121 4.81 -16.16 14.45
C GLN A 121 6.18 -16.25 15.11
N TYR A 122 7.13 -15.38 14.74
CA TYR A 122 8.38 -15.30 15.49
C TYR A 122 8.13 -14.65 16.86
N THR A 123 9.01 -14.87 17.82
CA THR A 123 9.08 -14.04 19.02
C THR A 123 9.60 -12.65 18.64
N ASP A 124 9.26 -11.64 19.44
CA ASP A 124 9.64 -10.25 19.12
C ASP A 124 11.17 -10.03 19.14
N GLU A 125 11.90 -10.87 19.89
CA GLU A 125 13.37 -10.87 19.96
C GLU A 125 14.05 -11.43 18.70
N VAL A 126 13.35 -12.29 17.96
CA VAL A 126 13.87 -12.97 16.75
C VAL A 126 13.28 -12.36 15.47
N GLY A 127 12.15 -11.66 15.57
CA GLY A 127 11.50 -11.01 14.43
C GLY A 127 12.43 -10.02 13.74
N GLU A 128 12.74 -10.28 12.47
CA GLU A 128 13.54 -9.37 11.66
C GLU A 128 12.75 -8.13 11.24
N SER A 129 13.41 -6.99 11.27
CA SER A 129 12.87 -5.75 10.71
C SER A 129 12.89 -5.78 9.18
N LEU A 130 11.84 -5.26 8.58
CA LEU A 130 11.73 -5.09 7.14
C LEU A 130 12.43 -3.80 6.73
N ASN A 131 13.38 -3.89 5.80
CA ASN A 131 14.05 -2.71 5.20
C ASN A 131 13.12 -1.73 4.48
N THR A 132 11.86 -2.10 4.28
CA THR A 132 10.83 -1.31 3.60
C THR A 132 9.88 -0.60 4.57
N VAL A 133 10.03 -0.84 5.87
CA VAL A 133 9.21 -0.24 6.94
C VAL A 133 9.95 0.96 7.52
N ASN A 134 9.21 2.02 7.80
CA ASN A 134 9.70 3.20 8.51
C ASN A 134 8.53 3.80 9.31
N VAL A 135 8.41 3.34 10.55
CA VAL A 135 7.32 3.73 11.47
C VAL A 135 7.28 5.25 11.70
N VAL A 136 8.43 5.93 11.68
CA VAL A 136 8.51 7.38 11.85
C VAL A 136 7.83 8.08 10.68
N LEU A 137 8.16 7.71 9.44
CA LEU A 137 7.49 8.25 8.24
C LEU A 137 5.98 7.97 8.28
N ALA A 138 5.57 6.75 8.66
CA ALA A 138 4.16 6.40 8.77
C ALA A 138 3.43 7.28 9.81
N ALA A 139 4.05 7.53 10.96
CA ALA A 139 3.50 8.38 12.01
C ALA A 139 3.34 9.83 11.52
N PHE A 140 4.36 10.41 10.87
CA PHE A 140 4.26 11.77 10.32
C PHE A 140 3.23 11.88 9.20
N THR A 141 3.17 10.92 8.27
CA THR A 141 2.15 10.92 7.20
C THR A 141 0.74 10.89 7.79
N THR A 142 0.49 10.02 8.78
CA THR A 142 -0.85 9.91 9.39
C THR A 142 -1.18 11.07 10.33
N ALA A 143 -0.21 11.67 11.00
CA ALA A 143 -0.40 12.88 11.80
C ALA A 143 -0.75 14.08 10.90
N GLN A 144 0.03 14.30 9.84
CA GLN A 144 -0.21 15.40 8.92
C GLN A 144 -1.55 15.27 8.19
N ALA A 145 -1.96 14.04 7.85
CA ALA A 145 -3.27 13.78 7.26
C ALA A 145 -4.46 14.06 8.20
N ARG A 146 -4.24 14.11 9.53
CA ARG A 146 -5.29 14.49 10.51
C ARG A 146 -5.34 15.99 10.79
N LEU A 147 -4.24 16.69 10.56
CA LEU A 147 -4.14 18.14 10.78
C LEU A 147 -4.70 18.97 9.61
N LYS A 148 -4.92 18.34 8.46
CA LYS A 148 -5.56 18.92 7.27
C LYS A 148 -7.00 18.44 7.15
#